data_AF-A0A3N5HW68-F1
#
_entry.id   AF-A0A3N5HW68-F1
#
_cell.length_a   1.000
_cell.length_b   1.000
_cell.length_c   1.000
_cell.angle_alpha   90.00
_cell.angle_beta   90.00
_cell.angle_gamma   90.00
#
_symmetry.space_group_name_H-M   'P 1'
#
loop_
_entity.id
_entity.type
_entity.pdbx_description
1 polymer ?
#
loop_
_entity_poly.entity_id
_entity_poly.type
_entity_poly.pdbx_seq_one_letter_code
_entity_poly.pdbx_strand_id
1 'polypeptide(L)'
;MKFLTRFQRLERSRRAGEEARRTTGERFRAIEPASPIPEVRAGDLARFVPAADAPLELQSPSDAQPFVRCPACGVDSLLGTRRCTCGTALDTLEAVAFNTALWDRHLEERARHDAEQQRARAEDLDEARRLQQERRALGESIAREIAERESLGAGRRLSWGLTSVVLAVCGALLLLRLGPVGRGVLAFLLGAACVRWVVGWVRRRSGEIDPGGGSSVDR
;
A
#
# COMPACT_ATOMS: atom_id res chain seq x y z
N MET A 1 0.11 -41.91 21.92
CA MET A 1 -0.14 -40.80 20.97
C MET A 1 -1.39 -41.10 20.12
N LYS A 2 -2.60 -40.77 20.62
CA LYS A 2 -3.90 -41.11 19.97
C LYS A 2 -4.75 -39.88 19.59
N PHE A 3 -4.16 -38.71 19.42
CA PHE A 3 -4.90 -37.43 19.28
C PHE A 3 -4.92 -36.82 17.87
N LEU A 4 -4.26 -37.41 16.87
CA LEU A 4 -4.16 -36.82 15.52
C LEU A 4 -5.26 -37.28 14.54
N THR A 5 -6.02 -38.33 14.85
CA THR A 5 -7.06 -38.88 13.95
C THR A 5 -8.36 -38.08 13.95
N ARG A 6 -8.63 -37.27 14.99
CA ARG A 6 -9.87 -36.46 15.06
C ARG A 6 -9.87 -35.29 14.07
N PHE A 7 -8.69 -34.75 13.73
CA PHE A 7 -8.57 -33.61 12.84
C PHE A 7 -8.54 -34.01 11.35
N GLN A 8 -8.13 -35.24 11.03
CA GLN A 8 -8.16 -35.76 9.65
C GLN A 8 -9.59 -35.94 9.08
N ARG A 9 -10.62 -36.00 9.94
CA ARG A 9 -12.03 -36.08 9.48
C ARG A 9 -12.66 -34.74 9.11
N LEU A 10 -11.99 -33.62 9.39
CA LEU A 10 -12.48 -32.29 9.02
C LEU A 10 -12.04 -31.84 7.62
N GLU A 11 -11.05 -32.51 7.03
CA GLU A 11 -10.75 -32.38 5.61
C GLU A 11 -11.79 -33.14 4.79
N ARG A 12 -12.97 -32.53 4.63
CA ARG A 12 -13.87 -32.90 3.53
C ARG A 12 -13.05 -32.78 2.25
N SER A 13 -12.80 -33.91 1.59
CA SER A 13 -12.29 -33.91 0.23
C SER A 13 -13.27 -33.09 -0.62
N ARG A 14 -12.87 -31.87 -0.98
CA ARG A 14 -13.54 -31.13 -2.05
C ARG A 14 -13.36 -31.99 -3.28
N ARG A 15 -14.38 -32.77 -3.62
CA ARG A 15 -14.50 -33.29 -4.98
C ARG A 15 -14.43 -32.05 -5.87
N ALA A 16 -13.39 -31.98 -6.69
CA ALA A 16 -13.31 -31.04 -7.80
C ALA A 16 -14.39 -31.44 -8.82
N GLY A 17 -15.65 -31.27 -8.45
CA GLY A 17 -16.79 -31.35 -9.35
C GLY A 17 -16.81 -30.10 -10.20
N GLU A 18 -17.13 -30.28 -11.48
CA GLU A 18 -17.41 -29.37 -12.61
C GLU A 18 -17.43 -27.83 -12.44
N GLU A 19 -17.69 -27.31 -11.24
CA GLU A 19 -17.71 -25.91 -10.87
C GLU A 19 -16.36 -25.20 -11.04
N ALA A 20 -15.24 -25.93 -10.94
CA ALA A 20 -13.90 -25.40 -11.18
C ALA A 20 -13.55 -25.23 -12.68
N ARG A 21 -14.36 -25.77 -13.60
CA ARG A 21 -14.14 -25.69 -15.05
C ARG A 21 -14.97 -24.61 -15.76
N ARG A 22 -15.90 -23.94 -15.07
CA ARG A 22 -16.65 -22.83 -15.66
C ARG A 22 -15.74 -21.62 -15.80
N THR A 23 -15.61 -21.09 -17.01
CA THR A 23 -14.87 -19.86 -17.26
C THR A 23 -15.50 -18.70 -16.48
N THR A 24 -14.70 -17.70 -16.11
CA THR A 24 -15.16 -16.52 -15.35
C THR A 24 -16.44 -15.93 -15.93
N GLY A 25 -16.57 -15.88 -17.27
CA GLY A 25 -17.76 -15.35 -17.95
C GLY A 25 -19.05 -16.17 -17.80
N GLU A 26 -18.98 -17.49 -17.57
CA GLU A 26 -20.17 -18.33 -17.40
C GLU A 26 -20.77 -18.23 -16.00
N ARG A 27 -19.96 -17.89 -14.98
CA ARG A 27 -20.42 -17.77 -13.59
C ARG A 27 -21.35 -16.57 -13.38
N PHE A 28 -21.23 -15.53 -14.20
CA PHE A 28 -22.03 -14.30 -14.08
C PHE A 28 -23.25 -14.26 -15.00
N ARG A 29 -23.46 -15.26 -15.87
CA ARG A 29 -24.65 -15.31 -16.75
C ARG A 29 -25.95 -15.64 -16.00
N ALA A 30 -25.86 -16.19 -14.80
CA ALA A 30 -27.02 -16.55 -13.98
C ALA A 30 -27.39 -15.47 -12.94
N ILE A 31 -26.70 -14.32 -12.95
CA ILE A 31 -27.04 -13.21 -12.06
C ILE A 31 -28.17 -12.43 -12.73
N GLU A 32 -29.35 -12.45 -12.11
CA GLU A 32 -30.48 -11.58 -12.48
C GLU A 32 -29.99 -10.13 -12.63
N PRO A 33 -30.44 -9.40 -13.66
CA PRO A 33 -30.08 -8.00 -13.79
C PRO A 33 -30.47 -7.25 -12.52
N ALA A 34 -29.51 -6.49 -11.98
CA ALA A 34 -29.68 -5.76 -10.72
C ALA A 34 -31.01 -4.99 -10.73
N SER A 35 -31.85 -5.24 -9.73
CA SER A 35 -33.05 -4.44 -9.51
C SER A 35 -32.65 -2.97 -9.41
N PRO A 36 -33.45 -2.04 -9.96
CA PRO A 36 -33.12 -0.62 -9.91
C PRO A 36 -32.95 -0.20 -8.45
N ILE A 37 -31.78 0.38 -8.15
CA ILE A 37 -31.47 0.91 -6.84
C ILE A 37 -32.49 2.01 -6.55
N PRO A 38 -33.28 1.93 -5.46
CA PRO A 38 -34.23 2.97 -5.14
C PRO A 38 -33.48 4.29 -4.92
N GLU A 39 -33.92 5.36 -5.56
CA GLU A 39 -33.39 6.70 -5.34
C GLU A 39 -33.70 7.14 -3.90
N VAL A 40 -32.70 7.02 -3.02
CA VAL A 40 -32.77 7.53 -1.65
C VAL A 40 -32.52 9.03 -1.68
N ARG A 41 -33.50 9.86 -1.28
CA ARG A 41 -33.32 11.31 -1.23
C ARG A 41 -32.45 11.65 -0.02
N ALA A 42 -31.65 12.71 -0.12
CA ALA A 42 -30.75 13.16 0.96
C ALA A 42 -31.46 13.38 2.32
N GLY A 43 -32.76 13.71 2.31
CA GLY A 43 -33.58 13.83 3.52
C GLY A 43 -33.87 12.51 4.24
N ASP A 44 -33.92 11.39 3.51
CA ASP A 44 -34.21 10.06 4.09
C ASP A 44 -33.03 9.49 4.88
N LEU A 45 -31.83 10.03 4.64
CA LEU A 45 -30.59 9.68 5.33
C LEU A 45 -30.31 10.53 6.57
N ALA A 46 -31.12 11.56 6.84
CA ALA A 46 -30.91 12.47 7.97
C ALA A 46 -30.94 11.73 9.33
N ARG A 47 -31.72 10.66 9.45
CA ARG A 47 -31.76 9.77 10.64
C ARG A 47 -30.49 8.92 10.83
N PHE A 48 -29.66 8.79 9.80
CA PHE A 48 -28.42 8.03 9.80
C PHE A 48 -27.18 8.92 9.79
N VAL A 49 -27.37 10.25 9.84
CA VAL A 49 -26.28 11.17 10.15
C VAL A 49 -25.94 10.94 11.62
N PRO A 50 -24.79 10.33 11.95
CA PRO A 50 -24.39 10.21 13.34
C PRO A 50 -24.32 11.63 13.91
N ALA A 51 -25.07 11.88 14.97
CA ALA A 51 -24.88 13.09 15.76
C ALA A 51 -23.39 13.13 16.13
N ALA A 52 -22.71 14.22 15.78
CA ALA A 52 -21.26 14.37 15.91
C ALA A 52 -20.78 13.72 17.21
N ASP A 53 -19.96 12.67 17.05
CA ASP A 53 -19.56 11.76 18.11
C ASP A 53 -18.93 12.56 19.25
N ALA A 54 -19.71 12.84 20.30
CA ALA A 54 -19.11 12.98 21.62
C ALA A 54 -18.43 11.64 21.85
N PRO A 55 -17.10 11.59 22.06
CA PRO A 55 -16.41 10.33 22.29
C PRO A 55 -17.14 9.65 23.44
N LEU A 56 -17.75 8.49 23.16
CA LEU A 56 -18.28 7.64 24.20
C LEU A 56 -17.06 7.27 25.04
N GLU A 57 -16.86 7.98 26.16
CA GLU A 57 -15.95 7.54 27.20
C GLU A 57 -16.56 6.24 27.72
N LEU A 58 -16.15 5.12 27.12
CA LEU A 58 -16.25 3.84 27.77
C LEU A 58 -15.43 4.00 29.04
N GLN A 59 -16.11 4.37 30.14
CA GLN A 59 -15.60 4.18 31.48
C GLN A 59 -15.33 2.70 31.59
N SER A 60 -14.09 2.33 31.28
CA SER A 60 -13.67 0.95 31.31
C SER A 60 -13.85 0.54 32.76
N PRO A 61 -14.67 -0.48 33.08
CA PRO A 61 -14.80 -0.98 34.44
C PRO A 61 -13.49 -1.61 34.95
N SER A 62 -12.36 -1.38 34.28
CA SER A 62 -11.06 -2.00 34.48
C SER A 62 -10.39 -1.65 35.79
N ASP A 63 -10.97 -0.73 36.55
CA ASP A 63 -10.46 -0.29 37.85
C ASP A 63 -11.19 -0.99 39.00
N ALA A 64 -12.31 -1.65 38.73
CA ALA A 64 -13.00 -2.48 39.70
C ALA A 64 -12.43 -3.91 39.67
N GLN A 65 -12.02 -4.41 40.83
CA GLN A 65 -11.58 -5.79 41.02
C GLN A 65 -12.65 -6.78 40.47
N PRO A 66 -12.38 -7.53 39.39
CA PRO A 66 -13.38 -8.39 38.77
C PRO A 66 -13.56 -9.73 39.50
N PHE A 67 -12.59 -10.17 40.30
CA PHE A 67 -12.60 -11.44 41.01
C PHE A 67 -11.90 -11.37 42.37
N VAL A 68 -12.21 -12.31 43.26
CA VAL A 68 -11.57 -12.49 44.56
C VAL A 68 -10.76 -13.78 44.52
N ARG A 69 -9.46 -13.72 44.83
CA ARG A 69 -8.59 -14.89 44.89
C ARG A 69 -8.60 -15.46 46.31
N CYS A 70 -8.76 -16.77 46.42
CA CYS A 70 -8.74 -17.44 47.71
C CYS A 70 -7.32 -17.47 48.31
N PRO A 71 -7.12 -17.03 49.56
CA PRO A 71 -5.79 -17.07 50.19
C PRO A 71 -5.31 -18.50 50.50
N ALA A 72 -6.21 -19.48 50.59
CA ALA A 72 -5.86 -20.85 50.91
C ALA A 72 -5.47 -21.70 49.69
N CYS A 73 -6.24 -21.62 48.59
CA CYS A 73 -6.02 -22.47 47.41
C CYS A 73 -5.61 -21.68 46.14
N GLY A 74 -5.60 -20.36 46.18
CA GLY A 74 -5.23 -19.50 45.05
C GLY A 74 -6.23 -19.48 43.89
N VAL A 75 -7.39 -20.14 44.02
CA VAL A 75 -8.43 -20.16 42.98
C VAL A 75 -9.22 -18.86 43.00
N ASP A 76 -9.51 -18.34 41.80
CA ASP A 76 -10.31 -17.13 41.61
C ASP A 76 -11.81 -17.44 41.68
N SER A 77 -12.54 -16.59 42.39
CA SER A 77 -13.99 -16.63 42.53
C SER A 77 -14.61 -15.32 42.09
N LEU A 78 -15.86 -15.35 41.64
CA LEU A 78 -16.58 -14.13 41.24
C LEU A 78 -16.71 -13.16 42.42
N LEU A 79 -16.73 -11.86 42.13
CA LEU A 79 -16.96 -10.83 43.13
C LEU A 79 -18.28 -11.09 43.89
N GLY A 80 -18.26 -10.96 45.22
CA GLY A 80 -19.42 -11.21 46.09
C GLY A 80 -19.62 -12.66 46.53
N THR A 81 -18.75 -13.59 46.08
CA THR A 81 -18.75 -14.98 46.55
C THR A 81 -18.29 -15.04 48.01
N ARG A 82 -19.08 -15.64 48.91
CA ARG A 82 -18.73 -15.75 50.33
C ARG A 82 -17.80 -16.93 50.66
N ARG A 83 -17.78 -17.98 49.84
CA ARG A 83 -16.95 -19.18 50.06
C ARG A 83 -16.29 -19.65 48.77
N CYS A 84 -15.03 -20.05 48.86
CA CYS A 84 -14.33 -20.68 47.76
C CYS A 84 -14.80 -22.14 47.59
N THR A 85 -14.52 -22.73 46.42
CA THR A 85 -14.75 -24.15 46.13
C THR A 85 -14.01 -25.10 47.08
N CYS A 86 -12.89 -24.65 47.66
CA CYS A 86 -12.17 -25.39 48.70
C CYS A 86 -12.81 -25.29 50.11
N GLY A 87 -13.89 -24.52 50.26
CA GLY A 87 -14.61 -24.34 51.52
C GLY A 87 -14.16 -23.14 52.37
N THR A 88 -13.05 -22.50 52.03
CA THR A 88 -12.55 -21.31 52.75
C THR A 88 -13.51 -20.11 52.60
N ALA A 89 -13.78 -19.42 53.71
CA ALA A 89 -14.56 -18.19 53.71
C ALA A 89 -13.76 -17.05 53.05
N LEU A 90 -14.40 -16.31 52.14
CA LEU A 90 -13.81 -15.21 51.37
C LEU A 90 -14.24 -13.83 51.88
N ASP A 91 -15.19 -13.78 52.81
CA ASP A 91 -15.70 -12.58 53.47
C ASP A 91 -14.96 -12.24 54.78
N THR A 92 -13.84 -12.91 55.06
CA THR A 92 -13.00 -12.62 56.23
C THR A 92 -12.13 -11.38 56.01
N LEU A 93 -11.81 -10.66 57.09
CA LEU A 93 -10.91 -9.51 57.03
C LEU A 93 -9.54 -9.88 56.44
N GLU A 94 -9.05 -11.08 56.71
CA GLU A 94 -7.80 -11.60 56.13
C GLU A 94 -7.90 -11.80 54.62
N ALA A 95 -9.01 -12.35 54.12
CA ALA A 95 -9.21 -12.52 52.68
C ALA A 95 -9.35 -11.18 51.96
N VAL A 96 -9.98 -10.19 52.60
CA VAL A 96 -10.07 -8.81 52.09
C VAL A 96 -8.70 -8.15 52.06
N ALA A 97 -7.90 -8.24 53.14
CA ALA A 97 -6.55 -7.70 53.19
C ALA A 97 -5.61 -8.36 52.16
N PHE A 98 -5.73 -9.68 51.96
CA PHE A 98 -4.97 -10.39 50.94
C PHE A 98 -5.31 -9.92 49.52
N ASN A 99 -6.61 -9.78 49.22
CA ASN A 99 -7.05 -9.35 47.89
C ASN A 99 -6.72 -7.89 47.62
N THR A 100 -6.91 -6.99 48.57
CA THR A 100 -6.52 -5.57 48.43
C THR A 100 -5.03 -5.45 48.11
N ALA A 101 -4.15 -6.09 48.87
CA ALA A 101 -2.72 -6.10 48.59
C ALA A 101 -2.36 -6.73 47.23
N LEU A 102 -3.11 -7.76 46.79
CA LEU A 102 -2.93 -8.36 45.47
C LEU A 102 -3.28 -7.38 44.35
N TRP A 103 -4.38 -6.63 44.50
CA TRP A 103 -4.81 -5.67 43.49
C TRP A 103 -3.98 -4.41 43.47
N ASP A 104 -3.53 -3.93 44.62
CA ASP A 104 -2.61 -2.78 44.69
C ASP A 104 -1.33 -3.08 43.90
N ARG A 105 -0.76 -4.28 44.07
CA ARG A 105 0.40 -4.71 43.26
C ARG A 105 0.08 -4.78 41.77
N HIS A 106 -1.08 -5.31 41.41
CA HIS A 106 -1.45 -5.41 40.01
C HIS A 106 -1.67 -4.03 39.37
N LEU A 107 -2.25 -3.09 40.10
CA LEU A 107 -2.41 -1.69 39.68
C LEU A 107 -1.05 -1.01 39.52
N GLU A 108 -0.11 -1.22 40.43
CA GLU A 108 1.26 -0.71 40.32
C GLU A 108 1.99 -1.27 39.10
N GLU A 109 1.92 -2.59 38.87
CA GLU A 109 2.52 -3.24 37.71
C GLU A 109 1.91 -2.72 36.39
N ARG A 110 0.58 -2.58 36.35
CA ARG A 110 -0.13 -2.05 35.19
C ARG A 110 0.27 -0.60 34.92
N ALA A 111 0.35 0.24 35.94
CA ALA A 111 0.78 1.63 35.79
C ALA A 111 2.22 1.73 35.25
N ARG A 112 3.13 0.85 35.68
CA ARG A 112 4.50 0.78 35.14
C ARG A 112 4.50 0.37 33.67
N HIS A 113 3.78 -0.69 33.34
CA HIS A 113 3.69 -1.18 31.97
C HIS A 113 3.04 -0.14 31.04
N ASP A 114 2.00 0.56 31.47
CA ASP A 114 1.37 1.63 30.70
C ASP A 114 2.33 2.80 30.48
N ALA A 115 3.12 3.17 31.50
CA ALA A 115 4.17 4.19 31.36
C ALA A 115 5.27 3.77 30.37
N GLU A 116 5.70 2.51 30.39
CA GLU A 116 6.66 1.95 29.43
C GLU A 116 6.09 1.94 28.01
N GLN A 117 4.83 1.53 27.84
CA GLN A 117 4.16 1.58 26.54
C GLN A 117 4.03 3.01 26.01
N GLN A 118 3.73 3.98 26.86
CA GLN A 118 3.67 5.38 26.45
C GLN A 118 5.03 5.89 25.97
N ARG A 119 6.12 5.50 26.65
CA ARG A 119 7.49 5.84 26.22
C ARG A 119 7.83 5.20 24.88
N ALA A 120 7.57 3.90 24.73
CA ALA A 120 7.81 3.20 23.47
C ALA A 120 7.03 3.83 22.31
N ARG A 121 5.75 4.19 22.52
CA ARG A 121 4.95 4.89 21.51
C ARG A 121 5.51 6.27 21.17
N ALA A 122 6.05 7.00 22.14
CA ALA A 122 6.67 8.30 21.90
C ALA A 122 7.94 8.15 21.03
N GLU A 123 8.78 7.15 21.34
CA GLU A 123 9.98 6.82 20.57
C GLU A 123 9.63 6.42 19.12
N ASP A 124 8.62 5.56 18.93
CA ASP A 124 8.13 5.17 17.60
C ASP A 124 7.65 6.37 16.77
N LEU A 125 6.93 7.31 17.41
CA LEU A 125 6.45 8.52 16.75
C LEU A 125 7.60 9.44 16.36
N ASP A 126 8.61 9.57 17.21
CA ASP A 126 9.78 10.39 16.91
C ASP A 126 10.64 9.77 15.80
N GLU A 127 10.81 8.44 15.79
CA GLU A 127 11.49 7.75 14.70
C GLU A 127 10.73 7.88 13.38
N ALA A 128 9.40 7.74 13.40
CA ALA A 128 8.57 7.95 12.21
C ALA A 128 8.71 9.39 11.67
N ARG A 129 8.80 10.40 12.55
CA ARG A 129 9.04 11.79 12.15
C ARG A 129 10.41 11.97 11.51
N ARG A 130 11.47 11.35 12.07
CA ARG A 130 12.82 11.41 11.51
C ARG A 130 12.87 10.78 10.12
N LEU A 131 12.33 9.58 9.96
CA LEU A 131 12.25 8.91 8.66
C LEU A 131 11.45 9.72 7.63
N GLN A 132 10.38 10.39 8.06
CA GLN A 132 9.61 11.26 7.17
C GLN A 132 10.42 12.48 6.72
N GLN A 133 11.21 13.10 7.60
CA GLN A 133 12.08 14.22 7.27
C GLN A 133 13.20 13.78 6.32
N GLU A 134 13.82 12.63 6.55
CA GLU A 134 14.85 12.06 5.67
C GLU A 134 14.30 11.79 4.26
N ARG A 135 13.10 11.21 4.15
CA ARG A 135 12.43 11.00 2.85
C ARG A 135 12.16 12.30 2.11
N ARG A 136 11.76 13.36 2.82
CA ARG A 136 11.57 14.70 2.21
C ARG A 136 12.89 15.27 1.72
N ALA A 137 13.94 15.21 2.53
CA ALA A 137 15.26 15.69 2.15
C ALA A 137 15.81 14.97 0.91
N LEU A 138 15.64 13.64 0.83
CA LEU A 138 16.00 12.84 -0.35
C LEU A 138 15.16 13.20 -1.57
N GLY A 139 13.86 13.43 -1.40
CA GLY A 139 12.98 13.91 -2.47
C GLY A 139 13.44 15.26 -3.03
N GLU A 140 13.80 16.19 -2.15
CA GLU A 140 14.30 17.52 -2.53
C GLU A 140 15.68 17.47 -3.21
N SER A 141 16.57 16.56 -2.80
CA SER A 141 17.86 16.40 -3.49
C SER A 141 17.69 15.83 -4.89
N ILE A 142 16.82 14.84 -5.07
CA ILE A 142 16.51 14.26 -6.38
C ILE A 142 15.83 15.31 -7.27
N ALA A 143 14.86 16.06 -6.73
CA ALA A 143 14.18 17.11 -7.49
C ALA A 143 15.17 18.19 -7.96
N ARG A 144 16.13 18.59 -7.12
CA ARG A 144 17.20 19.53 -7.50
C ARG A 144 18.09 18.98 -8.60
N GLU A 145 18.53 17.73 -8.49
CA GLU A 145 19.36 17.10 -9.53
C GLU A 145 18.62 17.01 -10.87
N ILE A 146 17.32 16.66 -10.85
CA ILE A 146 16.49 16.64 -12.07
C ILE A 146 16.36 18.05 -12.63
N ALA A 147 16.06 19.06 -11.81
CA ALA A 147 15.93 20.44 -12.25
C ALA A 147 17.23 20.96 -12.88
N GLU A 148 18.40 20.66 -12.30
CA GLU A 148 19.70 21.01 -12.86
C GLU A 148 19.91 20.33 -14.22
N ARG A 149 19.65 19.01 -14.32
CA ARG A 149 19.76 18.27 -15.59
C ARG A 149 18.81 18.79 -16.67
N GLU A 150 17.58 19.13 -16.29
CA GLU A 150 16.57 19.68 -17.20
C GLU A 150 16.93 21.09 -17.65
N SER A 151 17.48 21.93 -16.77
CA SER A 151 17.93 23.29 -17.13
C SER A 151 19.03 23.28 -18.20
N LEU A 152 19.99 22.35 -18.08
CA LEU A 152 21.04 22.13 -19.08
C LEU A 152 20.45 21.60 -20.41
N GLY A 153 19.43 20.75 -20.34
CA GLY A 153 18.71 20.24 -21.51
C GLY A 153 17.80 21.27 -22.20
N ALA A 154 17.20 22.20 -21.45
CA ALA A 154 16.28 23.20 -21.95
C ALA A 154 16.99 24.20 -22.89
N GLY A 155 18.19 24.66 -22.52
CA GLY A 155 19.02 25.50 -23.41
C GLY A 155 19.39 24.79 -24.72
N ARG A 156 19.57 23.47 -24.68
CA ARG A 156 19.90 22.64 -25.85
C ARG A 156 18.70 22.43 -26.78
N ARG A 157 17.47 22.35 -26.26
CA ARG A 157 16.24 22.28 -27.07
C ARG A 157 15.93 23.61 -27.75
N LEU A 158 16.15 24.72 -27.05
CA LEU A 158 15.99 26.07 -27.60
C LEU A 158 16.99 26.37 -28.72
N SER A 159 18.25 25.97 -28.57
CA SER A 159 19.25 26.12 -29.64
C SER A 159 18.91 25.27 -30.87
N TRP A 160 18.42 24.05 -30.68
CA TRP A 160 17.96 23.21 -31.78
C TRP A 160 16.76 23.82 -32.52
N GLY A 161 15.74 24.29 -31.79
CA GLY A 161 14.58 24.96 -32.37
C GLY A 161 14.95 26.19 -33.20
N LEU A 162 15.84 27.04 -32.68
CA LEU A 162 16.34 28.22 -33.40
C LEU A 162 17.13 27.83 -34.66
N THR A 163 18.01 26.82 -34.58
CA THR A 163 18.73 26.35 -35.77
C THR A 163 17.80 25.77 -36.83
N SER A 164 16.73 25.05 -36.45
CA SER A 164 15.74 24.53 -37.38
C SER A 164 14.94 25.64 -38.08
N VAL A 165 14.54 26.68 -37.35
CA VAL A 165 13.84 27.85 -37.92
C VAL A 165 14.75 28.60 -38.89
N VAL A 166 16.00 28.87 -38.53
CA VAL A 166 16.97 29.53 -39.40
C VAL A 166 17.20 28.71 -40.67
N LEU A 167 17.37 27.40 -40.56
CA LEU A 167 17.53 26.52 -41.73
C LEU A 167 16.28 26.50 -42.62
N ALA A 168 15.08 26.50 -42.04
CA ALA A 168 13.82 26.53 -42.79
C ALA A 168 13.66 27.85 -43.57
N VAL A 169 13.95 28.99 -42.93
CA VAL A 169 13.89 30.32 -43.56
C VAL A 169 14.94 30.44 -44.66
N CYS A 170 16.19 30.04 -44.42
CA CYS A 170 17.24 30.03 -45.44
C CYS A 170 16.89 29.10 -46.61
N GLY A 171 16.35 27.91 -46.33
CA GLY A 171 15.88 26.98 -47.35
C GLY A 171 14.74 27.55 -48.19
N ALA A 172 13.77 28.22 -47.57
CA ALA A 172 12.67 28.88 -48.27
C ALA A 172 13.17 30.04 -49.16
N LEU A 173 14.11 30.86 -48.67
CA LEU A 173 14.72 31.94 -49.44
C LEU A 173 15.54 31.42 -50.63
N LEU A 174 16.28 30.32 -50.45
CA LEU A 174 16.97 29.65 -51.56
C LEU A 174 15.97 29.12 -52.59
N LEU A 175 14.90 28.45 -52.16
CA LEU A 175 13.85 27.96 -53.06
C LEU A 175 13.14 29.10 -53.81
N LEU A 176 12.95 30.26 -53.18
CA LEU A 176 12.40 31.45 -53.83
C LEU A 176 13.35 32.01 -54.90
N ARG A 177 14.67 31.97 -54.65
CA ARG A 177 15.69 32.49 -55.57
C ARG A 177 16.02 31.55 -56.73
N LEU A 178 15.82 30.24 -56.57
CA LEU A 178 15.92 29.30 -57.69
C LEU A 178 14.65 29.34 -58.55
N GLY A 179 14.82 29.57 -59.85
CA GLY A 179 13.75 29.48 -60.85
C GLY A 179 13.12 28.07 -60.91
N PRO A 180 12.03 27.88 -61.65
CA PRO A 180 11.24 26.63 -61.66
C PRO A 180 12.06 25.38 -61.98
N VAL A 181 13.07 25.51 -62.86
CA VAL A 181 13.99 24.42 -63.20
C VAL A 181 14.93 24.07 -62.03
N GLY A 182 15.42 25.08 -61.30
CA GLY A 182 16.28 24.90 -60.14
C GLY A 182 15.57 24.24 -58.95
N ARG A 183 14.27 24.52 -58.77
CA ARG A 183 13.43 23.87 -57.75
C ARG A 183 13.28 22.37 -58.00
N GLY A 184 13.10 21.96 -59.26
CA GLY A 184 12.99 20.56 -59.64
C GLY A 184 14.27 19.76 -59.35
N VAL A 185 15.43 20.32 -59.68
CA VAL A 185 16.73 19.69 -59.43
C VAL A 185 17.00 19.55 -57.92
N LEU A 186 16.70 20.59 -57.13
CA LEU A 186 16.89 20.53 -55.67
C LEU A 186 15.97 19.48 -55.02
N ALA A 187 14.70 19.42 -55.44
CA ALA A 187 13.75 18.42 -54.95
C ALA A 187 14.18 16.99 -55.28
N PHE A 188 14.72 16.77 -56.49
CA PHE A 188 15.26 15.48 -56.89
C PHE A 188 16.47 15.06 -56.05
N LEU A 189 17.42 15.98 -55.81
CA LEU A 189 18.60 15.71 -54.99
C LEU A 189 18.25 15.42 -53.52
N LEU A 190 17.31 16.18 -52.94
CA LEU A 190 16.81 15.93 -51.59
C LEU A 190 16.09 14.58 -51.49
N GLY A 191 15.25 14.25 -52.49
CA GLY A 191 14.60 12.94 -52.59
C GLY A 191 15.61 11.79 -52.64
N ALA A 192 16.64 11.92 -53.48
CA ALA A 192 17.71 10.92 -53.60
C ALA A 192 18.51 10.77 -52.28
N ALA A 193 18.81 11.87 -51.60
CA ALA A 193 19.50 11.85 -50.31
C ALA A 193 18.65 11.17 -49.21
N CYS A 194 17.34 11.46 -49.14
CA CYS A 194 16.42 10.83 -48.20
C CYS A 194 16.34 9.31 -48.43
N VAL A 195 16.19 8.86 -49.68
CA VAL A 195 16.17 7.42 -50.00
C VAL A 195 17.46 6.75 -49.57
N ARG A 196 18.62 7.36 -49.87
CA ARG A 196 19.93 6.81 -49.48
C ARG A 196 20.11 6.74 -47.97
N TRP A 197 19.61 7.72 -47.22
CA TRP A 197 19.63 7.72 -45.76
C TRP A 197 18.75 6.61 -45.18
N VAL A 198 17.52 6.44 -45.68
CA VAL A 198 16.59 5.37 -45.26
C VAL A 198 17.19 3.99 -45.52
N VAL A 199 17.75 3.77 -46.70
CA VAL A 199 18.43 2.49 -47.04
C VAL A 199 19.61 2.22 -46.09
N GLY A 200 20.40 3.24 -45.77
CA GLY A 200 21.51 3.12 -44.82
C GLY A 200 21.07 2.87 -43.37
N TRP A 201 19.92 3.43 -42.96
CA TRP A 201 19.34 3.21 -41.63
C TRP A 201 18.78 1.78 -41.50
N VAL A 202 18.06 1.29 -42.51
CA VAL A 202 17.54 -0.09 -42.54
C VAL A 202 18.68 -1.10 -42.48
N ARG A 203 19.75 -0.92 -43.28
CA ARG A 203 20.92 -1.82 -43.24
C ARG A 203 21.61 -1.87 -41.87
N ARG A 204 21.73 -0.73 -41.19
CA ARG A 204 22.30 -0.68 -39.83
C ARG A 204 21.43 -1.43 -38.83
N ARG A 205 20.11 -1.23 -38.90
CA ARG A 205 19.17 -1.91 -37.99
C ARG A 205 19.11 -3.42 -38.22
N SER A 206 19.31 -3.87 -39.46
CA SER A 206 19.36 -5.30 -39.79
C SER A 206 20.67 -5.99 -39.41
N GLY A 207 21.76 -5.24 -39.20
CA GLY A 207 23.06 -5.80 -38.78
C GLY A 207 23.19 -6.04 -37.27
N GLU A 208 22.22 -5.58 -36.47
CA GLU A 208 22.26 -5.67 -34.99
C GLU A 208 21.42 -6.83 -34.44
N ILE A 209 20.84 -7.65 -35.33
CA ILE A 209 20.25 -8.93 -34.97
C ILE A 209 21.34 -9.99 -35.15
N ASP A 210 22.21 -10.10 -34.15
CA ASP A 210 23.17 -11.20 -34.05
C ASP A 210 22.50 -12.34 -33.25
N PRO A 211 22.11 -13.47 -33.88
CA PRO A 211 21.55 -14.63 -33.20
C PRO A 211 22.69 -15.47 -32.60
N GLY A 212 23.47 -14.87 -31.70
CA GLY A 212 24.74 -15.44 -31.21
C GLY A 212 24.84 -15.56 -29.69
N GLY A 213 23.72 -15.74 -28.98
CA GLY A 213 23.69 -15.85 -27.51
C GLY A 213 23.41 -17.27 -27.02
N GLY A 214 24.10 -18.29 -27.56
CA GLY A 214 24.05 -19.66 -27.05
C GLY A 214 25.03 -19.86 -25.91
N SER A 215 24.63 -19.56 -24.66
CA SER A 215 25.41 -19.98 -23.48
C SER A 215 25.04 -21.41 -23.10
N SER A 216 25.93 -22.34 -23.44
CA SER A 216 26.00 -23.68 -22.86
C SER A 216 26.22 -23.59 -21.34
N VAL A 217 25.27 -24.11 -20.57
CA VAL A 217 25.44 -24.41 -19.14
C VAL A 217 25.83 -25.87 -19.04
N ASP A 218 27.10 -26.11 -18.73
CA ASP A 218 27.66 -27.44 -18.44
C ASP A 218 27.14 -27.99 -17.11
N ARG A 219 27.13 -29.32 -17.07
CA ARG A 219 26.60 -30.21 -16.04
C ARG A 219 27.71 -30.72 -15.13
#